data_AF-A0A6C1P6D4-F1
#
_entry.id   AF-A0A6C1P6D4-F1
#
_cell.length_a   1.000
_cell.length_b   1.000
_cell.length_c   1.000
_cell.angle_alpha   90.00
_cell.angle_beta   90.00
_cell.angle_gamma   90.00
#
_symmetry.space_group_name_H-M   'P 1'
#
loop_
_entity.id
_entity.type
_entity.pdbx_description
1 polymer ?
#
loop_
_entity_poly.entity_id
_entity_poly.type
_entity_poly.pdbx_seq_one_letter_code
_entity_poly.pdbx_strand_id
1 'polypeptide(L)'
;MKTNICILIPLLMLLVLACDNHRPLDSDSENQEISARHHNANAGVNATASAAGNRLIRLRVPEDNPGPPFYARTARPFIYHDGNWAILVFYRNPDQIPANFNLLDFFHMPGPDGPGAFAADLMVSGHILTTDPFANPKQTRFSGNGDVPVWFVPWSVMQELLSDDTLTMAELNAADVVKGSAVRFTETLHPHGGHPNPKLVMGGSGALEDGRGFSFNFVGMDHPGEPHKLIHIDISID
;
A
#
# COMPACT_ATOMS: atom_id res chain seq x y z
N MET A 1 20.16 38.18 -32.48
CA MET A 1 19.15 39.17 -32.96
C MET A 1 17.77 38.53 -32.83
N LYS A 2 16.85 39.13 -32.06
CA LYS A 2 15.35 38.97 -32.10
C LYS A 2 14.74 37.55 -31.98
N THR A 3 13.59 37.27 -31.34
CA THR A 3 12.73 37.96 -30.34
C THR A 3 11.79 36.89 -29.70
N ASN A 4 11.26 37.14 -28.49
CA ASN A 4 10.39 36.28 -27.66
C ASN A 4 8.96 35.98 -28.20
N ILE A 5 8.33 34.94 -27.63
CA ILE A 5 6.92 34.81 -27.09
C ILE A 5 6.78 33.35 -26.56
N CYS A 6 6.31 32.96 -25.36
CA CYS A 6 5.83 33.61 -24.11
C CYS A 6 4.29 33.76 -23.87
N ILE A 7 3.62 32.67 -23.46
CA ILE A 7 2.32 32.59 -22.72
C ILE A 7 2.42 31.36 -21.76
N LEU A 8 2.63 31.53 -20.44
CA LEU A 8 1.67 31.51 -19.30
C LEU A 8 0.95 30.16 -19.00
N ILE A 9 1.30 29.41 -17.93
CA ILE A 9 0.81 29.47 -16.49
C ILE A 9 -0.50 28.64 -16.27
N PRO A 10 -0.79 27.99 -15.10
CA PRO A 10 -0.11 27.87 -13.78
C PRO A 10 0.40 26.42 -13.47
N LEU A 11 1.25 26.11 -12.47
CA LEU A 11 1.47 26.53 -11.07
C LEU A 11 0.51 25.90 -10.03
N LEU A 12 0.97 24.85 -9.33
CA LEU A 12 0.53 24.54 -7.96
C LEU A 12 1.66 23.87 -7.15
N MET A 13 2.53 24.70 -6.58
CA MET A 13 3.42 24.33 -5.48
C MET A 13 2.94 25.14 -4.26
N LEU A 14 2.54 24.50 -3.17
CA LEU A 14 2.17 25.21 -1.94
C LEU A 14 3.10 24.82 -0.79
N LEU A 15 3.98 25.77 -0.46
CA LEU A 15 4.80 25.79 0.72
C LEU A 15 3.93 26.12 1.95
N VAL A 16 4.17 25.49 3.10
CA VAL A 16 3.68 26.00 4.39
C VAL A 16 4.86 26.27 5.30
N LEU A 17 5.10 27.57 5.53
CA LEU A 17 6.02 28.11 6.54
C LEU A 17 5.24 29.14 7.36
N ALA A 18 5.03 28.86 8.64
CA ALA A 18 4.66 29.81 9.70
C ALA A 18 4.71 29.07 11.05
N CYS A 19 5.11 29.66 12.17
CA CYS A 19 5.88 30.87 12.44
C CYS A 19 6.49 30.69 13.84
N ASP A 20 7.77 30.99 14.03
CA ASP A 20 8.33 31.19 15.37
C ASP A 20 7.98 32.60 15.86
N ASN A 21 7.48 32.72 17.10
CA ASN A 21 7.67 33.92 17.91
C ASN A 21 7.37 33.62 19.38
N HIS A 22 8.13 34.24 20.27
CA HIS A 22 8.29 33.79 21.66
C HIS A 22 8.06 34.93 22.66
N ARG A 23 7.21 34.68 23.68
CA ARG A 23 7.05 35.44 24.96
C ARG A 23 6.34 36.81 24.92
N PRO A 24 5.93 37.36 26.08
CA PRO A 24 5.80 36.76 27.43
C PRO A 24 4.36 36.78 28.01
N LEU A 25 4.19 36.15 29.17
CA LEU A 25 3.09 36.42 30.11
C LEU A 25 3.39 37.72 30.87
N ASP A 26 2.37 38.57 31.06
CA ASP A 26 2.35 39.52 32.18
C ASP A 26 0.89 39.80 32.60
N SER A 27 0.70 40.29 33.82
CA SER A 27 -0.61 40.33 34.50
C SER A 27 -1.26 41.73 34.61
N ASP A 28 -2.55 41.70 34.94
CA ASP A 28 -3.34 42.76 35.60
C ASP A 28 -3.90 43.95 34.80
N SER A 29 -4.99 44.49 35.37
CA SER A 29 -5.85 45.63 34.96
C SER A 29 -6.72 45.42 33.70
N GLU A 30 -8.04 45.22 33.82
CA GLU A 30 -9.10 46.13 34.31
C GLU A 30 -9.66 47.04 33.20
N ASN A 31 -10.83 46.68 32.66
CA ASN A 31 -11.91 47.65 32.48
C ASN A 31 -13.30 47.03 32.24
N GLN A 32 -14.32 47.78 32.67
CA GLN A 32 -15.70 47.36 32.86
C GLN A 32 -16.60 47.44 31.61
N GLU A 33 -17.40 46.40 31.41
CA GLU A 33 -18.87 46.45 31.47
C GLU A 33 -19.60 47.66 30.81
N ILE A 34 -20.06 47.51 29.55
CA ILE A 34 -21.19 48.30 29.01
C ILE A 34 -22.17 47.43 28.18
N SER A 35 -23.46 47.63 28.47
CA SER A 35 -24.65 47.26 27.67
C SER A 35 -25.01 45.79 27.44
N ALA A 36 -25.82 45.28 28.36
CA ALA A 36 -26.85 44.28 28.03
C ALA A 36 -28.02 44.92 27.24
N ARG A 37 -28.78 44.06 26.52
CA ARG A 37 -30.10 44.30 25.87
C ARG A 37 -30.10 44.99 24.49
N HIS A 38 -30.09 44.17 23.44
CA HIS A 38 -31.14 44.23 22.42
C HIS A 38 -31.74 42.83 22.21
N HIS A 39 -33.03 42.79 21.88
CA HIS A 39 -33.82 41.55 21.83
C HIS A 39 -33.92 40.97 20.42
N ASN A 40 -33.74 39.64 20.35
CA ASN A 40 -34.61 38.69 19.67
C ASN A 40 -35.05 38.99 18.21
N ALA A 41 -34.39 38.36 17.24
CA ALA A 41 -35.04 37.73 16.07
C ALA A 41 -34.06 36.91 15.22
N ASN A 42 -33.92 35.61 15.50
CA ASN A 42 -33.83 34.58 14.44
C ASN A 42 -33.92 33.18 15.07
N ALA A 43 -35.12 32.61 14.99
CA ALA A 43 -35.31 31.18 15.22
C ALA A 43 -34.85 30.39 13.98
N GLY A 44 -34.47 29.13 14.18
CA GLY A 44 -34.52 28.15 13.09
C GLY A 44 -33.30 28.06 12.18
N VAL A 45 -32.13 27.79 12.75
CA VAL A 45 -31.34 26.67 12.20
C VAL A 45 -31.05 25.72 13.36
N ASN A 46 -31.72 24.57 13.35
CA ASN A 46 -31.25 23.43 14.12
C ASN A 46 -29.89 23.04 13.55
N ALA A 47 -28.82 23.54 14.16
CA ALA A 47 -27.51 22.91 14.07
C ALA A 47 -27.57 21.59 14.86
N THR A 48 -28.35 20.63 14.35
CA THR A 48 -27.95 19.24 14.41
C THR A 48 -26.61 19.18 13.71
N ALA A 49 -25.54 19.39 14.48
CA ALA A 49 -24.21 18.99 14.11
C ALA A 49 -24.32 17.50 13.81
N SER A 50 -24.42 17.18 12.53
CA SER A 50 -24.38 15.80 12.07
C SER A 50 -23.09 15.23 12.64
N ALA A 51 -23.22 14.20 13.46
CA ALA A 51 -22.09 13.38 13.85
C ALA A 51 -21.60 12.67 12.59
N ALA A 52 -20.81 13.39 11.79
CA ALA A 52 -20.00 12.87 10.70
C ALA A 52 -18.84 12.08 11.32
N GLY A 53 -19.20 11.01 12.05
CA GLY A 53 -18.25 10.07 12.61
C GLY A 53 -17.48 9.40 11.47
N ASN A 54 -16.31 8.85 11.84
CA ASN A 54 -15.41 8.09 10.97
C ASN A 54 -16.12 6.91 10.29
N ARG A 55 -16.93 7.16 9.26
CA ARG A 55 -17.70 6.13 8.58
C ARG A 55 -16.75 5.36 7.67
N LEU A 56 -16.50 4.11 8.04
CA LEU A 56 -15.75 3.19 7.18
C LEU A 56 -16.52 2.97 5.88
N ILE A 57 -15.88 3.34 4.78
CA ILE A 57 -16.25 3.02 3.42
C ILE A 57 -15.60 1.68 3.08
N ARG A 58 -16.37 0.78 2.47
CA ARG A 58 -15.88 -0.47 1.89
C ARG A 58 -15.89 -0.34 0.37
N LEU A 59 -14.71 -0.38 -0.23
CA LEU A 59 -14.53 -0.45 -1.69
C LEU A 59 -14.25 -1.90 -2.06
N ARG A 60 -15.02 -2.49 -2.97
CA ARG A 60 -14.73 -3.81 -3.56
C ARG A 60 -13.59 -3.68 -4.57
N VAL A 61 -12.83 -4.76 -4.71
CA VAL A 61 -11.72 -4.86 -5.67
C VAL A 61 -11.98 -6.10 -6.53
N PRO A 62 -12.05 -5.98 -7.87
CA PRO A 62 -11.73 -4.78 -8.67
C PRO A 62 -12.88 -3.77 -8.90
N GLU A 63 -14.11 -4.01 -8.43
CA GLU A 63 -15.31 -3.34 -8.96
C GLU A 63 -15.46 -1.85 -8.59
N ASP A 64 -15.09 -1.48 -7.35
CA ASP A 64 -15.18 -0.09 -6.88
C ASP A 64 -13.78 0.58 -6.83
N ASN A 65 -12.72 -0.21 -6.98
CA ASN A 65 -11.32 0.19 -6.95
C ASN A 65 -10.46 -0.84 -7.72
N PRO A 66 -9.55 -0.43 -8.63
CA PRO A 66 -8.79 -1.33 -9.51
C PRO A 66 -7.70 -2.18 -8.82
N GLY A 67 -7.68 -2.18 -7.49
CA GLY A 67 -6.74 -2.90 -6.66
C GLY A 67 -5.43 -2.14 -6.43
N PRO A 68 -4.42 -2.79 -5.86
CA PRO A 68 -3.13 -2.17 -5.60
C PRO A 68 -2.37 -1.84 -6.91
N PRO A 69 -1.62 -0.72 -6.96
CA PRO A 69 -0.74 -0.38 -8.06
C PRO A 69 0.63 -1.08 -7.93
N PHE A 70 0.62 -2.39 -7.67
CA PHE A 70 1.81 -3.23 -7.57
C PHE A 70 1.59 -4.61 -8.18
N TYR A 71 2.68 -5.28 -8.58
CA TYR A 71 2.63 -6.58 -9.25
C TYR A 71 2.78 -7.77 -8.30
N ALA A 72 3.63 -7.64 -7.27
CA ALA A 72 3.95 -8.73 -6.35
C ALA A 72 4.15 -8.23 -4.92
N ARG A 73 4.06 -9.13 -3.94
CA ARG A 73 4.30 -8.84 -2.52
C ARG A 73 5.79 -8.84 -2.19
N THR A 74 6.53 -7.90 -2.78
CA THR A 74 7.97 -7.72 -2.57
C THR A 74 8.30 -6.22 -2.60
N ALA A 75 9.23 -5.76 -1.76
CA ALA A 75 9.58 -4.35 -1.63
C ALA A 75 10.92 -4.18 -0.92
N ARG A 76 11.66 -3.10 -1.22
CA ARG A 76 12.73 -2.61 -0.33
C ARG A 76 12.19 -2.36 1.10
N PRO A 77 12.88 -2.76 2.18
CA PRO A 77 14.09 -3.59 2.27
C PRO A 77 13.77 -5.05 2.62
N PHE A 78 12.54 -5.52 2.42
CA PHE A 78 12.01 -6.75 3.02
C PHE A 78 11.48 -7.75 2.00
N ILE A 79 12.14 -8.91 1.97
CA ILE A 79 11.73 -10.08 1.19
C ILE A 79 11.22 -11.15 2.15
N TYR A 80 10.14 -11.83 1.76
CA TYR A 80 9.51 -12.88 2.57
C TYR A 80 10.29 -14.19 2.36
N HIS A 81 11.00 -14.70 3.38
CA HIS A 81 11.80 -15.92 3.27
C HIS A 81 11.87 -16.74 4.57
N ASP A 82 11.85 -18.08 4.50
CA ASP A 82 12.05 -18.95 5.68
C ASP A 82 13.56 -19.16 6.01
N GLY A 83 14.45 -18.69 5.12
CA GLY A 83 15.90 -18.89 5.19
C GLY A 83 16.44 -19.95 4.21
N ASN A 84 15.56 -20.81 3.67
CA ASN A 84 15.85 -21.74 2.58
C ASN A 84 15.30 -21.20 1.25
N TRP A 85 14.10 -20.62 1.27
CA TRP A 85 13.35 -20.11 0.14
C TRP A 85 12.86 -18.69 0.41
N ALA A 86 13.04 -17.79 -0.55
CA ALA A 86 12.22 -16.60 -0.70
C ALA A 86 10.95 -16.93 -1.48
N ILE A 87 9.86 -16.25 -1.15
CA ILE A 87 8.60 -16.32 -1.89
C ILE A 87 8.30 -14.99 -2.60
N LEU A 88 7.71 -15.08 -3.79
CA LEU A 88 7.13 -13.97 -4.53
C LEU A 88 5.68 -14.31 -4.85
N VAL A 89 4.75 -13.65 -4.16
CA VAL A 89 3.30 -13.78 -4.45
C VAL A 89 2.89 -12.70 -5.44
N PHE A 90 2.44 -13.10 -6.62
CA PHE A 90 2.05 -12.18 -7.68
C PHE A 90 0.56 -11.82 -7.60
N TYR A 91 0.30 -10.54 -7.43
CA TYR A 91 -1.04 -9.93 -7.42
C TYR A 91 -1.59 -9.74 -8.83
N ARG A 92 -0.71 -9.67 -9.82
CA ARG A 92 -1.03 -9.50 -11.24
C ARG A 92 -0.25 -10.51 -12.07
N ASN A 93 -0.69 -10.78 -13.30
CA ASN A 93 -0.01 -11.76 -14.17
C ASN A 93 1.49 -11.43 -14.34
N PRO A 94 2.43 -12.33 -13.98
CA PRO A 94 3.86 -12.10 -14.15
C PRO A 94 4.28 -11.87 -15.61
N ASP A 95 3.59 -12.48 -16.58
CA ASP A 95 3.90 -12.34 -18.01
C ASP A 95 3.56 -10.95 -18.58
N GLN A 96 2.81 -10.14 -17.83
CA GLN A 96 2.41 -8.78 -18.21
C GLN A 96 3.22 -7.70 -17.45
N ILE A 97 4.20 -8.10 -16.64
CA ILE A 97 5.11 -7.17 -15.96
C ILE A 97 6.17 -6.70 -16.97
N PRO A 98 6.45 -5.39 -17.10
CA PRO A 98 7.53 -4.90 -17.95
C PRO A 98 8.87 -5.53 -17.55
N ALA A 99 9.59 -6.10 -18.51
CA ALA A 99 10.79 -6.90 -18.24
C ALA A 99 11.91 -6.16 -17.49
N ASN A 100 11.93 -4.82 -17.59
CA ASN A 100 12.87 -3.90 -16.94
C ASN A 100 12.31 -3.22 -15.68
N PHE A 101 11.12 -3.58 -15.21
CA PHE A 101 10.57 -3.04 -13.97
C PHE A 101 11.31 -3.64 -12.77
N ASN A 102 11.81 -2.79 -11.87
CA ASN A 102 12.42 -3.21 -10.62
C ASN A 102 11.32 -3.55 -9.62
N LEU A 103 11.12 -4.83 -9.33
CA LEU A 103 10.09 -5.31 -8.40
C LEU A 103 10.29 -4.81 -6.95
N LEU A 104 11.49 -4.34 -6.60
CA LEU A 104 11.77 -3.73 -5.31
C LEU A 104 11.18 -2.32 -5.17
N ASP A 105 10.92 -1.64 -6.30
CA ASP A 105 10.06 -0.46 -6.35
C ASP A 105 8.61 -0.91 -6.24
N PHE A 106 8.13 -1.04 -5.00
CA PHE A 106 6.85 -1.69 -4.70
C PHE A 106 5.70 -1.16 -5.56
N PHE A 107 5.62 0.15 -5.81
CA PHE A 107 4.52 0.77 -6.57
C PHE A 107 4.91 1.11 -8.01
N HIS A 108 4.10 0.63 -8.97
CA HIS A 108 4.07 1.12 -10.35
C HIS A 108 2.78 1.91 -10.59
N MET A 109 2.80 3.18 -10.24
CA MET A 109 1.65 4.10 -10.43
C MET A 109 1.38 4.38 -11.91
N PRO A 110 0.13 4.67 -12.31
CA PRO A 110 -0.18 5.19 -13.64
C PRO A 110 0.43 6.57 -13.84
N GLY A 111 0.93 6.84 -15.05
CA GLY A 111 1.65 8.07 -15.38
C GLY A 111 1.75 8.32 -16.89
N PRO A 112 2.64 9.22 -17.34
CA PRO A 112 2.83 9.53 -18.75
C PRO A 112 3.19 8.31 -19.61
N ASP A 113 3.92 7.35 -19.03
CA ASP A 113 4.42 6.15 -19.72
C ASP A 113 3.39 5.01 -19.80
N GLY A 114 2.20 5.17 -19.19
CA GLY A 114 1.10 4.22 -19.30
C GLY A 114 0.32 4.00 -17.98
N PRO A 115 -0.56 2.99 -17.92
CA PRO A 115 -1.37 2.69 -16.74
C PRO A 115 -0.59 2.04 -15.58
N GLY A 116 0.72 1.86 -15.69
CA GLY A 116 1.57 1.24 -14.69
C GLY A 116 1.16 -0.20 -14.39
N ALA A 117 1.08 -0.58 -13.11
CA ALA A 117 0.61 -1.91 -12.71
C ALA A 117 -0.82 -2.22 -13.19
N PHE A 118 -1.66 -1.21 -13.42
CA PHE A 118 -3.01 -1.41 -13.93
C PHE A 118 -3.08 -1.89 -15.39
N ALA A 119 -1.94 -2.00 -16.09
CA ALA A 119 -1.84 -2.71 -17.37
C ALA A 119 -2.07 -4.22 -17.27
N ALA A 120 -1.72 -4.82 -16.12
CA ALA A 120 -1.69 -6.26 -15.93
C ALA A 120 -2.92 -6.77 -15.17
N ASP A 121 -3.44 -7.92 -15.60
CA ASP A 121 -4.63 -8.58 -15.07
C ASP A 121 -4.48 -8.90 -13.58
N LEU A 122 -5.47 -8.53 -12.78
CA LEU A 122 -5.47 -8.70 -11.33
C LEU A 122 -5.92 -10.13 -10.93
N MET A 123 -5.04 -10.88 -10.28
CA MET A 123 -5.26 -12.28 -9.89
C MET A 123 -5.92 -12.45 -8.52
N VAL A 124 -6.23 -11.34 -7.85
CA VAL A 124 -6.93 -11.30 -6.56
C VAL A 124 -8.21 -10.46 -6.63
N SER A 125 -9.14 -10.75 -5.73
CA SER A 125 -10.34 -9.96 -5.49
C SER A 125 -10.52 -9.73 -4.00
N GLY A 126 -11.36 -8.78 -3.59
CA GLY A 126 -11.59 -8.53 -2.17
C GLY A 126 -12.13 -7.14 -1.86
N HIS A 127 -11.59 -6.50 -0.84
CA HIS A 127 -12.02 -5.17 -0.44
C HIS A 127 -10.97 -4.37 0.34
N ILE A 128 -11.16 -3.05 0.28
CA ILE A 128 -10.44 -2.04 1.06
C ILE A 128 -11.44 -1.41 2.02
N LEU A 129 -11.10 -1.30 3.30
CA LEU A 129 -11.79 -0.49 4.30
C LEU A 129 -11.01 0.81 4.49
N THR A 130 -11.63 1.96 4.30
CA THR A 130 -11.01 3.28 4.49
C THR A 130 -12.03 4.30 5.01
N THR A 131 -11.58 5.43 5.53
CA THR A 131 -12.44 6.60 5.82
C THR A 131 -12.60 7.53 4.62
N ASP A 132 -11.65 7.47 3.68
CA ASP A 132 -11.58 8.29 2.47
C ASP A 132 -10.83 7.50 1.38
N PRO A 133 -11.32 7.39 0.12
CA PRO A 133 -10.62 6.69 -0.96
C PRO A 133 -9.18 7.14 -1.23
N PHE A 134 -8.80 8.35 -0.84
CA PHE A 134 -7.43 8.89 -1.01
C PHE A 134 -6.53 8.77 0.22
N ALA A 135 -7.09 8.34 1.37
CA ALA A 135 -6.34 8.12 2.60
C ALA A 135 -5.79 6.69 2.71
N ASN A 136 -4.76 6.50 3.55
CA ASN A 136 -4.26 5.17 3.91
C ASN A 136 -5.42 4.28 4.42
N PRO A 137 -5.61 3.08 3.85
CA PRO A 137 -6.65 2.16 4.30
C PRO A 137 -6.59 1.85 5.79
N LYS A 138 -7.73 1.57 6.39
CA LYS A 138 -7.84 0.98 7.73
C LYS A 138 -7.58 -0.52 7.72
N GLN A 139 -7.91 -1.18 6.61
CA GLN A 139 -7.61 -2.59 6.34
C GLN A 139 -7.71 -2.84 4.82
N THR A 140 -6.87 -3.71 4.27
CA THR A 140 -7.18 -4.41 3.01
C THR A 140 -7.36 -5.90 3.28
N ARG A 141 -8.23 -6.55 2.52
CA ARG A 141 -8.37 -8.01 2.55
C ARG A 141 -8.62 -8.53 1.15
N PHE A 142 -7.72 -9.42 0.73
CA PHE A 142 -7.71 -10.01 -0.60
C PHE A 142 -7.81 -11.53 -0.51
N SER A 143 -8.33 -12.13 -1.58
CA SER A 143 -8.37 -13.56 -1.82
C SER A 143 -8.00 -13.83 -3.26
N GLY A 144 -7.34 -14.96 -3.53
CA GLY A 144 -6.99 -15.35 -4.89
C GLY A 144 -8.20 -15.74 -5.73
N ASN A 145 -8.15 -15.46 -7.03
CA ASN A 145 -9.20 -15.81 -7.99
C ASN A 145 -9.13 -17.29 -8.45
N GLY A 146 -8.41 -18.14 -7.72
CA GLY A 146 -8.24 -19.58 -7.97
C GLY A 146 -6.94 -19.97 -8.69
N ASP A 147 -6.15 -18.99 -9.14
CA ASP A 147 -4.92 -19.21 -9.92
C ASP A 147 -3.91 -18.08 -9.66
N VAL A 148 -3.49 -17.89 -8.41
CA VAL A 148 -2.54 -16.82 -8.02
C VAL A 148 -1.11 -17.31 -8.21
N PRO A 149 -0.28 -16.70 -9.09
CA PRO A 149 1.08 -17.16 -9.30
C PRO A 149 1.96 -16.93 -8.06
N VAL A 150 2.72 -17.96 -7.69
CA VAL A 150 3.61 -17.96 -6.53
C VAL A 150 4.94 -18.57 -6.95
N TRP A 151 6.01 -17.80 -6.86
CA TRP A 151 7.35 -18.25 -7.24
C TRP A 151 8.22 -18.39 -5.99
N PHE A 152 9.00 -19.46 -5.95
CA PHE A 152 9.93 -19.80 -4.87
C PHE A 152 11.36 -19.74 -5.42
N VAL A 153 12.20 -18.92 -4.80
CA VAL A 153 13.61 -18.74 -5.19
C VAL A 153 14.48 -19.21 -4.03
N PRO A 154 15.53 -20.02 -4.25
CA PRO A 154 16.44 -20.39 -3.17
C PRO A 154 16.99 -19.12 -2.51
N TRP A 155 17.00 -19.05 -1.17
CA TRP A 155 17.28 -17.79 -0.48
C TRP A 155 18.68 -17.26 -0.79
N SER A 156 19.69 -18.14 -0.92
CA SER A 156 21.03 -17.75 -1.36
C SER A 156 21.05 -17.11 -2.75
N VAL A 157 20.27 -17.64 -3.70
CA VAL A 157 20.14 -17.08 -5.07
C VAL A 157 19.45 -15.73 -5.00
N MET A 158 18.37 -15.61 -4.22
CA MET A 158 17.69 -14.33 -4.00
C MET A 158 18.64 -13.28 -3.37
N GLN A 159 19.51 -13.65 -2.42
CA GLN A 159 20.50 -12.73 -1.85
C GLN A 159 21.51 -12.22 -2.90
N GLU A 160 21.90 -13.05 -3.86
CA GLU A 160 22.75 -12.63 -5.00
C GLU A 160 22.00 -11.70 -5.95
N LEU A 161 20.74 -12.01 -6.28
CA LEU A 161 19.87 -11.16 -7.11
C LEU A 161 19.63 -9.77 -6.51
N LEU A 162 19.59 -9.65 -5.18
CA LEU A 162 19.37 -8.36 -4.50
C LEU A 162 20.64 -7.52 -4.33
N SER A 163 21.80 -7.99 -4.79
CA SER A 163 23.10 -7.40 -4.45
C SER A 163 23.36 -6.02 -5.07
N ASP A 164 22.63 -5.63 -6.11
CA ASP A 164 22.69 -4.33 -6.78
C ASP A 164 21.44 -3.45 -6.56
N ASP A 165 20.57 -3.83 -5.62
CA ASP A 165 19.28 -3.19 -5.32
C ASP A 165 18.30 -3.16 -6.53
N THR A 166 18.42 -4.12 -7.44
CA THR A 166 17.51 -4.35 -8.56
C THR A 166 16.97 -5.78 -8.56
N LEU A 167 15.67 -5.96 -8.84
CA LEU A 167 15.10 -7.29 -9.08
C LEU A 167 14.10 -7.23 -10.24
N THR A 168 14.51 -7.66 -11.42
CA THR A 168 13.68 -7.67 -12.63
C THR A 168 13.06 -9.03 -12.92
N MET A 169 12.05 -9.03 -13.78
CA MET A 169 11.52 -10.28 -14.35
C MET A 169 12.53 -10.98 -15.28
N ALA A 170 13.49 -10.26 -15.86
CA ALA A 170 14.52 -10.87 -16.69
C ALA A 170 15.47 -11.74 -15.84
N GLU A 171 15.90 -11.24 -14.69
CA GLU A 171 16.73 -11.96 -13.71
C GLU A 171 16.00 -13.14 -13.10
N LEU A 172 14.75 -12.96 -12.65
CA LEU A 172 13.94 -14.04 -12.09
C LEU A 172 13.65 -15.15 -13.10
N ASN A 173 13.51 -14.85 -14.39
CA ASN A 173 13.33 -15.90 -15.41
C ASN A 173 14.65 -16.55 -15.86
N ALA A 174 15.80 -15.95 -15.54
CA ALA A 174 17.12 -16.54 -15.77
C ALA A 174 17.64 -17.36 -14.58
N ALA A 175 17.10 -17.14 -13.39
CA ALA A 175 17.40 -17.87 -12.17
C ALA A 175 16.66 -19.23 -12.09
N ASP A 176 17.17 -20.14 -11.25
CA ASP A 176 16.53 -21.42 -10.94
C ASP A 176 15.36 -21.21 -9.97
N VAL A 177 14.22 -20.79 -10.53
CA VAL A 177 13.00 -20.43 -9.82
C VAL A 177 11.98 -21.55 -9.92
N VAL A 178 11.53 -22.05 -8.77
CA VAL A 178 10.45 -23.03 -8.67
C VAL A 178 9.12 -22.29 -8.73
N LYS A 179 8.38 -22.47 -9.82
CA LYS A 179 7.12 -21.78 -10.09
C LYS A 179 5.92 -22.65 -9.72
N GLY A 180 4.84 -22.01 -9.28
CA GLY A 180 3.56 -22.66 -9.02
C GLY A 180 2.39 -21.68 -8.97
N SER A 181 1.20 -22.22 -8.75
CA SER A 181 -0.02 -21.44 -8.61
C SER A 181 -0.84 -21.85 -7.39
N ALA A 182 -1.29 -20.84 -6.63
CA ALA A 182 -2.09 -20.98 -5.42
C ALA A 182 -3.58 -20.99 -5.75
N VAL A 183 -4.18 -22.18 -5.69
CA VAL A 183 -5.65 -22.37 -5.78
C VAL A 183 -6.39 -21.82 -4.56
N ARG A 184 -5.68 -21.60 -3.45
CA ARG A 184 -6.14 -20.83 -2.30
C ARG A 184 -5.09 -19.79 -1.96
N PHE A 185 -5.50 -18.53 -1.92
CA PHE A 185 -4.69 -17.42 -1.43
C PHE A 185 -5.56 -16.50 -0.59
N THR A 186 -5.03 -15.98 0.52
CA THR A 186 -5.66 -14.92 1.32
C THR A 186 -4.62 -13.96 1.86
N GLU A 187 -4.92 -12.67 1.83
CA GLU A 187 -4.19 -11.63 2.57
C GLU A 187 -5.15 -10.82 3.44
N THR A 188 -4.71 -10.41 4.63
CA THR A 188 -5.29 -9.29 5.38
C THR A 188 -4.17 -8.39 5.89
N LEU A 189 -4.14 -7.15 5.40
CA LEU A 189 -3.22 -6.11 5.83
C LEU A 189 -3.97 -5.06 6.66
N HIS A 190 -3.40 -4.74 7.81
CA HIS A 190 -3.70 -3.55 8.59
C HIS A 190 -2.48 -2.64 8.43
N PRO A 191 -2.50 -1.66 7.52
CA PRO A 191 -1.29 -0.95 7.14
C PRO A 191 -0.87 0.06 8.21
N HIS A 192 0.42 0.38 8.21
CA HIS A 192 0.98 1.43 9.04
C HIS A 192 0.26 2.78 8.87
N GLY A 193 0.03 3.50 9.98
CA GLY A 193 -0.78 4.73 10.04
C GLY A 193 -2.30 4.52 9.79
N GLY A 194 -2.70 3.38 9.22
CA GLY A 194 -4.09 2.98 9.06
C GLY A 194 -4.72 2.50 10.36
N HIS A 195 -4.04 1.58 11.06
CA HIS A 195 -4.60 0.78 12.15
C HIS A 195 -3.75 0.86 13.44
N PRO A 196 -4.35 0.82 14.66
CA PRO A 196 -3.59 0.88 15.93
C PRO A 196 -2.74 -0.37 16.22
N ASN A 197 -2.97 -1.47 15.50
CA ASN A 197 -2.10 -2.65 15.52
C ASN A 197 -1.77 -3.05 14.07
N PRO A 198 -0.75 -2.43 13.45
CA PRO A 198 -0.38 -2.72 12.07
C PRO A 198 0.20 -4.13 11.91
N LYS A 199 -0.34 -4.90 10.97
CA LYS A 199 0.06 -6.29 10.72
C LYS A 199 -0.34 -6.76 9.33
N LEU A 200 0.46 -7.66 8.79
CA LEU A 200 0.16 -8.48 7.62
C LEU A 200 -0.06 -9.93 8.06
N VAL A 201 -1.16 -10.51 7.59
CA VAL A 201 -1.38 -11.97 7.61
C VAL A 201 -1.61 -12.40 6.16
N MET A 202 -0.81 -13.33 5.66
CA MET A 202 -0.88 -13.79 4.28
C MET A 202 -0.66 -15.30 4.25
N GLY A 203 -1.42 -16.04 3.45
CA GLY A 203 -1.30 -17.50 3.38
C GLY A 203 -1.83 -18.04 2.06
N GLY A 204 -1.32 -19.19 1.64
CA GLY A 204 -1.72 -19.81 0.39
C GLY A 204 -1.31 -21.26 0.28
N SER A 205 -1.93 -21.97 -0.66
CA SER A 205 -1.63 -23.38 -0.96
C SER A 205 -2.00 -23.69 -2.41
N GLY A 206 -1.22 -24.56 -3.05
CA GLY A 206 -1.38 -24.85 -4.46
C GLY A 206 -0.48 -25.97 -4.95
N ALA A 207 -0.20 -25.94 -6.25
CA ALA A 207 0.66 -26.90 -6.94
C ALA A 207 1.80 -26.17 -7.68
N LEU A 208 2.95 -26.83 -7.74
CA LEU A 208 4.10 -26.42 -8.54
C LEU A 208 4.00 -26.94 -9.98
N GLU A 209 4.76 -26.35 -10.90
CA GLU A 209 4.85 -26.78 -12.30
C GLU A 209 5.39 -28.21 -12.45
N ASP A 210 6.18 -28.71 -11.48
CA ASP A 210 6.68 -30.09 -11.43
C ASP A 210 5.67 -31.10 -10.84
N GLY A 211 4.49 -30.65 -10.43
CA GLY A 211 3.40 -31.46 -9.89
C GLY A 211 3.43 -31.66 -8.36
N ARG A 212 4.43 -31.13 -7.65
CA ARG A 212 4.47 -31.12 -6.19
C ARG A 212 3.44 -30.19 -5.56
N GLY A 213 3.08 -30.45 -4.31
CA GLY A 213 2.25 -29.56 -3.51
C GLY A 213 3.07 -28.41 -2.93
N PHE A 214 2.41 -27.28 -2.63
CA PHE A 214 2.99 -26.29 -1.72
C PHE A 214 1.97 -25.69 -0.76
N SER A 215 2.46 -25.23 0.39
CA SER A 215 1.70 -24.36 1.29
C SER A 215 2.60 -23.33 1.96
N PHE A 216 2.04 -22.17 2.29
CA PHE A 216 2.73 -21.14 3.04
C PHE A 216 1.81 -20.38 3.99
N ASN A 217 2.40 -19.86 5.06
CA ASN A 217 1.75 -18.97 6.01
C ASN A 217 2.73 -17.91 6.53
N PHE A 218 2.33 -16.64 6.48
CA PHE A 218 3.09 -15.47 6.90
C PHE A 218 2.29 -14.67 7.92
N VAL A 219 2.93 -14.35 9.05
CA VAL A 219 2.44 -13.34 9.98
C VAL A 219 3.57 -12.35 10.26
N GLY A 220 3.35 -11.07 9.97
CA GLY A 220 4.34 -10.01 10.18
C GLY A 220 3.72 -8.75 10.80
N MET A 221 4.47 -8.08 11.67
CA MET A 221 4.09 -6.77 12.21
C MET A 221 4.57 -5.65 11.28
N ASP A 222 3.75 -4.60 11.13
CA ASP A 222 4.01 -3.46 10.24
C ASP A 222 4.36 -2.19 11.04
N HIS A 223 5.42 -2.29 11.85
CA HIS A 223 5.78 -1.28 12.87
C HIS A 223 6.78 -0.25 12.33
N PRO A 224 6.67 1.04 12.73
CA PRO A 224 7.60 2.07 12.31
C PRO A 224 8.89 1.96 13.13
N GLY A 225 10.05 1.95 12.47
CA GLY A 225 11.35 1.93 13.14
C GLY A 225 11.81 0.56 13.66
N GLU A 226 10.98 -0.47 13.58
CA GLU A 226 11.42 -1.87 13.64
C GLU A 226 11.38 -2.45 12.21
N PRO A 227 12.36 -3.27 11.79
CA PRO A 227 12.19 -4.06 10.57
C PRO A 227 10.94 -4.92 10.73
N HIS A 228 10.19 -5.16 9.64
CA HIS A 228 8.95 -5.94 9.67
C HIS A 228 9.13 -7.20 10.52
N LYS A 229 8.54 -7.20 11.73
CA LYS A 229 8.76 -8.29 12.66
C LYS A 229 7.93 -9.46 12.21
N LEU A 230 8.54 -10.24 11.35
CA LEU A 230 8.11 -11.55 10.95
C LEU A 230 7.99 -12.41 12.21
N ILE A 231 6.77 -12.81 12.53
CA ILE A 231 6.46 -13.66 13.67
C ILE A 231 6.70 -15.12 13.30
N HIS A 232 6.37 -15.50 12.05
CA HIS A 232 6.38 -16.88 11.59
C HIS A 232 6.30 -16.95 10.06
N ILE A 233 7.10 -17.86 9.49
CA ILE A 233 6.99 -18.37 8.13
C ILE A 233 7.10 -19.88 8.21
N ASP A 234 6.14 -20.57 7.61
CA ASP A 234 6.33 -21.93 7.12
C ASP A 234 6.18 -21.88 5.59
N ILE A 235 7.10 -22.55 4.88
CA ILE A 235 6.97 -22.90 3.47
C ILE A 235 7.18 -24.42 3.38
N SER A 236 6.15 -25.17 2.97
CA SER A 236 6.28 -26.59 2.62
C SER A 236 6.17 -26.75 1.11
N ILE A 237 7.03 -27.63 0.58
CA ILE A 237 7.04 -28.05 -0.81
C ILE A 237 7.19 -29.57 -0.79
N ASP A 238 6.15 -30.26 -1.23
CA ASP A 238 5.93 -31.71 -1.02
C ASP A 238 5.91 -32.48 -2.35
#